data_AF-A0A6N7X9Y6-F1
#
_entry.id   AF-A0A6N7X9Y6-F1
#
_cell.length_a   1.000
_cell.length_b   1.000
_cell.length_c   1.000
_cell.angle_alpha   90.00
_cell.angle_beta   90.00
_cell.angle_gamma   90.00
#
_symmetry.space_group_name_H-M   'P 1'
#
loop_
_entity.id
_entity.type
_entity.pdbx_description
1 polymer ?
#
loop_
_entity_poly.entity_id
_entity_poly.type
_entity_poly.pdbx_seq_one_letter_code
_entity_poly.pdbx_strand_id
1 'polypeptide(L)'
;MAKKVSRKEEEKLKKLSPAERKAIKKQKKRDAYQKEKAQRKEERYQSESKKFRKRHRKGAVVTGIVLAVVLLGGLFYWMNTGLFEEDSYKFFSYDKYVKVASTDKLTYKKSQLKVSDKDVEKQIQAKLKNAGEKKLTEAFIKKNTDNECKTKAEYEKHVREQLEKDKKNSVGSELLSKVSGDSKLKKTPKLQLKAAKKDVEQNYEQMASQYGMDVDSLIKAYGMDEKSYQAMVKNSAKESVKLHLVAHAIAKEEGIRLSSSDYDQRLKEFKESTGLSEKQFKKQAGSSYEDYAKENNFEEYFFQEKVGQFLVDKATAK
;
A
#
# COMPACT_ATOMS: atom_id res chain seq x y z
N MET A 1 -16.75 -3.75 -37.71
CA MET A 1 -17.03 -2.77 -38.77
C MET A 1 -15.98 -1.67 -38.71
N ALA A 2 -15.09 -1.58 -39.71
CA ALA A 2 -14.03 -0.57 -39.73
C ALA A 2 -14.63 0.84 -39.88
N LYS A 3 -14.46 1.70 -38.86
CA LYS A 3 -14.86 3.11 -38.93
C LYS A 3 -14.05 3.78 -40.05
N LYS A 4 -14.75 4.22 -41.11
CA LYS A 4 -14.16 5.03 -42.20
C LYS A 4 -13.41 6.21 -41.58
N VAL A 5 -12.12 6.32 -41.93
CA VAL A 5 -11.26 7.45 -41.56
C VAL A 5 -11.92 8.72 -42.09
N SER A 6 -12.07 9.75 -41.26
CA SER A 6 -12.77 10.96 -41.70
C SER A 6 -11.99 11.64 -42.83
N ARG A 7 -12.69 12.18 -43.83
CA ARG A 7 -12.11 12.84 -45.03
C ARG A 7 -11.04 13.89 -44.66
N LYS A 8 -11.22 14.58 -43.52
CA LYS A 8 -10.29 15.58 -42.96
C LYS A 8 -8.98 14.98 -42.42
N GLU A 9 -8.99 13.74 -41.94
CA GLU A 9 -7.78 13.06 -41.46
C GLU A 9 -6.92 12.55 -42.62
N GLU A 10 -7.54 12.13 -43.73
CA GLU A 10 -6.82 11.69 -44.92
C GLU A 10 -6.10 12.85 -45.62
N GLU A 11 -6.69 14.04 -45.68
CA GLU A 11 -6.03 15.25 -46.19
C GLU A 11 -4.85 15.69 -45.33
N LYS A 12 -4.97 15.60 -43.99
CA LYS A 12 -3.85 15.90 -43.07
C LYS A 12 -2.71 14.90 -43.22
N LEU A 13 -3.03 13.61 -43.40
CA LEU A 13 -2.03 12.60 -43.72
C LEU A 13 -1.35 12.86 -45.07
N LYS A 14 -2.09 13.37 -46.08
CA LYS A 14 -1.55 13.71 -47.41
C LYS A 14 -0.55 14.87 -47.44
N LYS A 15 -0.38 15.62 -46.35
CA LYS A 15 0.62 16.69 -46.20
C LYS A 15 1.92 16.25 -45.51
N LEU A 16 1.98 15.03 -44.98
CA LEU A 16 3.13 14.49 -44.25
C LEU A 16 4.05 13.66 -45.15
N SER A 17 5.30 13.47 -44.76
CA SER A 17 6.22 12.60 -45.52
C SER A 17 5.74 11.13 -45.52
N PRO A 18 6.12 10.32 -46.52
CA PRO A 18 5.76 8.90 -46.56
C PRO A 18 6.14 8.11 -45.30
N ALA A 19 7.28 8.46 -44.68
CA ALA A 19 7.76 7.85 -43.44
C ALA A 19 6.84 8.18 -42.24
N GLU A 20 6.46 9.45 -42.08
CA GLU A 20 5.57 9.90 -41.00
C GLU A 20 4.17 9.32 -41.13
N ARG A 21 3.63 9.23 -42.36
CA ARG A 21 2.35 8.55 -42.62
C ARG A 21 2.39 7.08 -42.22
N LYS A 22 3.49 6.39 -42.52
CA LYS A 22 3.67 4.97 -42.17
C LYS A 22 3.75 4.80 -40.64
N ALA A 23 4.45 5.69 -39.94
CA ALA A 23 4.53 5.71 -38.48
C ALA A 23 3.16 5.95 -37.83
N ILE A 24 2.40 6.95 -38.28
CA ILE A 24 1.07 7.27 -37.73
C ILE A 24 0.08 6.12 -37.99
N LYS A 25 0.10 5.51 -39.18
CA LYS A 25 -0.74 4.33 -39.47
C LYS A 25 -0.37 3.13 -38.59
N LYS A 26 0.93 2.93 -38.30
CA LYS A 26 1.40 1.88 -37.38
C LYS A 26 0.96 2.14 -35.95
N GLN A 27 1.02 3.39 -35.49
CA GLN A 27 0.55 3.79 -34.15
C GLN A 27 -0.97 3.60 -34.01
N LYS A 28 -1.77 4.08 -34.98
CA LYS A 28 -3.23 3.87 -34.97
C LYS A 28 -3.63 2.40 -34.94
N LYS A 29 -2.90 1.51 -35.64
CA LYS A 29 -3.13 0.06 -35.57
C LYS A 29 -2.80 -0.52 -34.20
N ARG A 30 -1.73 -0.05 -33.54
CA ARG A 30 -1.39 -0.45 -32.16
C ARG A 30 -2.45 0.01 -31.17
N ASP A 31 -2.90 1.26 -31.26
CA ASP A 31 -3.91 1.82 -30.36
C ASP A 31 -5.27 1.11 -30.52
N ALA A 32 -5.66 0.80 -31.77
CA ALA A 32 -6.86 0.01 -32.06
C ALA A 32 -6.78 -1.41 -31.46
N TYR A 33 -5.64 -2.08 -31.61
CA TYR A 33 -5.40 -3.40 -31.02
C TYR A 33 -5.47 -3.38 -29.49
N GLN A 34 -4.88 -2.36 -28.84
CA GLN A 34 -4.94 -2.24 -27.38
C GLN A 34 -6.37 -1.95 -26.89
N LYS A 35 -7.12 -1.12 -27.64
CA LYS A 35 -8.52 -0.83 -27.32
C LYS A 35 -9.42 -2.06 -27.45
N GLU A 36 -9.23 -2.87 -28.50
CA GLU A 36 -9.97 -4.11 -28.69
C GLU A 36 -9.62 -5.17 -27.63
N LYS A 37 -8.33 -5.27 -27.27
CA LYS A 37 -7.86 -6.15 -26.18
C LYS A 37 -8.47 -5.75 -24.83
N ALA A 38 -8.61 -4.44 -24.56
CA ALA A 38 -9.27 -3.93 -23.36
C ALA A 38 -10.77 -4.29 -23.34
N GLN A 39 -11.49 -4.10 -24.44
CA GLN A 39 -12.92 -4.43 -24.54
C GLN A 39 -13.19 -5.93 -24.35
N ARG A 40 -12.41 -6.81 -24.99
CA ARG A 40 -12.55 -8.28 -24.80
C ARG A 40 -12.29 -8.72 -23.36
N LYS A 41 -11.43 -7.99 -22.64
CA LYS A 41 -11.13 -8.25 -21.23
C LYS A 41 -12.28 -7.78 -20.32
N GLU A 42 -12.87 -6.63 -20.62
CA GLU A 42 -14.07 -6.09 -19.95
C GLU A 42 -15.26 -7.06 -20.08
N GLU A 43 -15.49 -7.60 -21.28
CA GLU A 43 -16.56 -8.55 -21.54
C GLU A 43 -16.37 -9.87 -20.78
N ARG A 44 -15.13 -10.38 -20.69
CA ARG A 44 -14.79 -11.55 -19.86
C ARG A 44 -15.06 -11.27 -18.38
N TYR A 45 -14.63 -10.11 -17.88
CA TYR A 45 -14.87 -9.69 -16.50
C TYR A 45 -16.35 -9.61 -16.15
N GLN A 46 -17.17 -8.99 -17.01
CA GLN A 46 -18.62 -8.92 -16.82
C GLN A 46 -19.29 -10.30 -16.89
N SER A 47 -18.74 -11.24 -17.65
CA SER A 47 -19.24 -12.62 -17.71
C SER A 47 -18.90 -13.42 -16.45
N GLU A 48 -17.71 -13.22 -15.87
CA GLU A 48 -17.24 -13.89 -14.67
C GLU A 48 -17.90 -13.33 -13.40
N SER A 49 -18.11 -12.01 -13.34
CA SER A 49 -18.82 -11.35 -12.24
C SER A 49 -20.28 -11.81 -12.14
N LYS A 50 -20.96 -12.02 -13.28
CA LYS A 50 -22.32 -12.61 -13.32
C LYS A 50 -22.35 -14.06 -12.84
N LYS A 51 -21.32 -14.86 -13.17
CA LYS A 51 -21.16 -16.24 -12.67
C LYS A 51 -20.91 -16.27 -11.16
N PHE A 52 -20.14 -15.32 -10.64
CA PHE A 52 -19.87 -15.15 -9.22
C PHE A 52 -21.14 -14.78 -8.44
N ARG A 53 -21.90 -13.76 -8.90
CA ARG A 53 -23.18 -13.36 -8.28
C ARG A 53 -24.22 -14.49 -8.24
N LYS A 54 -24.24 -15.37 -9.25
CA LYS A 54 -25.20 -16.50 -9.32
C LYS A 54 -24.88 -17.62 -8.32
N ARG A 55 -23.60 -17.80 -7.94
CA ARG A 55 -23.18 -18.80 -6.94
C ARG A 55 -23.48 -18.37 -5.50
N HIS A 56 -23.50 -17.07 -5.22
CA HIS A 56 -23.66 -16.54 -3.86
C HIS A 56 -25.11 -16.19 -3.48
N ARG A 57 -26.11 -16.55 -4.30
CA ARG A 57 -27.53 -16.22 -4.05
C ARG A 57 -28.29 -17.25 -3.17
N LYS A 58 -27.64 -18.31 -2.66
CA LYS A 58 -28.28 -19.40 -1.89
C LYS A 58 -27.80 -19.58 -0.43
N GLY A 59 -27.25 -18.54 0.20
CA GLY A 59 -26.80 -18.64 1.59
C GLY A 59 -26.71 -17.29 2.26
N ALA A 60 -27.85 -16.59 2.38
CA ALA A 60 -27.94 -15.33 3.10
C ALA A 60 -28.55 -15.55 4.48
N VAL A 61 -27.77 -16.05 5.44
CA VAL A 61 -27.94 -15.86 6.90
C VAL A 61 -26.57 -16.12 7.55
N VAL A 62 -26.25 -15.38 8.62
CA VAL A 62 -25.14 -15.55 9.59
C VAL A 62 -23.99 -14.52 9.51
N THR A 63 -24.29 -13.36 10.13
CA THR A 63 -23.49 -12.70 11.19
C THR A 63 -22.30 -11.81 10.82
N GLY A 64 -22.56 -10.51 10.65
CA GLY A 64 -22.16 -9.45 11.62
C GLY A 64 -20.70 -9.25 12.08
N ILE A 65 -19.71 -10.03 11.66
CA ILE A 65 -18.31 -9.96 12.16
C ILE A 65 -17.29 -9.61 11.03
N VAL A 66 -17.75 -9.22 9.84
CA VAL A 66 -16.85 -8.88 8.71
C VAL A 66 -16.27 -7.45 8.81
N LEU A 67 -16.71 -6.63 9.78
CA LEU A 67 -16.49 -5.18 9.82
C LEU A 67 -15.10 -4.67 10.26
N ALA A 68 -14.09 -5.52 10.47
CA ALA A 68 -12.75 -5.02 10.88
C ALA A 68 -11.57 -5.56 10.05
N VAL A 69 -11.82 -6.43 9.07
CA VAL A 69 -10.77 -7.20 8.39
C VAL A 69 -10.65 -6.88 6.89
N VAL A 70 -11.51 -5.99 6.38
CA VAL A 70 -11.54 -5.61 4.95
C VAL A 70 -10.74 -4.32 4.65
N LEU A 71 -10.05 -3.73 5.64
CA LEU A 71 -9.21 -2.53 5.44
C LEU A 71 -8.04 -2.70 4.47
N LEU A 72 -7.80 -3.89 3.93
CA LEU A 72 -6.68 -4.20 3.04
C LEU A 72 -7.07 -5.03 1.80
N GLY A 73 -8.38 -5.25 1.56
CA GLY A 73 -8.87 -6.09 0.47
C GLY A 73 -8.98 -5.40 -0.90
N GLY A 74 -8.52 -4.16 -1.02
CA GLY A 74 -8.65 -3.36 -2.23
C GLY A 74 -7.51 -3.52 -3.25
N LEU A 75 -6.38 -4.11 -2.88
CA LEU A 75 -5.23 -4.27 -3.79
C LEU A 75 -5.32 -5.46 -4.75
N PHE A 76 -6.40 -6.25 -4.65
CA PHE A 76 -6.51 -7.53 -5.34
C PHE A 76 -6.85 -7.47 -6.85
N TYR A 77 -7.01 -6.30 -7.47
CA TYR A 77 -7.30 -6.29 -8.91
C TYR A 77 -6.56 -5.18 -9.65
N TRP A 78 -5.34 -5.54 -10.10
CA TRP A 78 -4.61 -4.95 -11.23
C TRP A 78 -3.51 -3.91 -10.94
N MET A 79 -2.56 -4.29 -10.08
CA MET A 79 -1.14 -4.07 -10.37
C MET A 79 -0.69 -4.98 -11.53
N ASN A 80 -0.99 -4.56 -12.76
CA ASN A 80 -0.31 -5.10 -13.95
C ASN A 80 0.20 -3.99 -14.88
N THR A 81 0.57 -2.85 -14.29
CA THR A 81 1.44 -1.86 -14.92
C THR A 81 2.37 -1.31 -13.85
N GLY A 82 3.53 -1.94 -13.67
CA GLY A 82 4.57 -1.54 -12.72
C GLY A 82 4.87 -0.05 -12.79
N LEU A 83 4.55 0.67 -11.72
CA LEU A 83 4.80 2.11 -11.59
C LEU A 83 5.43 2.52 -10.24
N PHE A 84 5.67 1.57 -9.35
CA PHE A 84 6.67 1.67 -8.29
C PHE A 84 7.56 0.43 -8.37
N GLU A 85 8.43 0.41 -9.37
CA GLU A 85 9.62 -0.45 -9.28
C GLU A 85 10.50 0.10 -8.15
N GLU A 86 11.05 -0.83 -7.39
CA GLU A 86 12.09 -0.79 -6.34
C GLU A 86 13.18 0.30 -6.53
N ASP A 87 13.40 0.76 -7.76
CA ASP A 87 14.43 1.75 -8.12
C ASP A 87 13.92 3.19 -8.31
N SER A 88 12.63 3.49 -8.13
CA SER A 88 12.05 4.78 -8.53
C SER A 88 12.55 6.02 -7.78
N TYR A 89 13.14 5.86 -6.60
CA TYR A 89 13.77 6.94 -5.82
C TYR A 89 15.29 6.78 -5.67
N LYS A 90 15.83 5.58 -5.89
CA LYS A 90 17.23 5.17 -5.61
C LYS A 90 18.31 6.01 -6.31
N PHE A 91 17.96 6.63 -7.44
CA PHE A 91 18.88 7.43 -8.27
C PHE A 91 18.64 8.94 -8.19
N PHE A 92 17.86 9.41 -7.22
CA PHE A 92 17.56 10.84 -7.10
C PHE A 92 18.71 11.63 -6.47
N SER A 93 18.99 12.79 -7.05
CA SER A 93 19.74 13.87 -6.41
C SER A 93 18.77 14.62 -5.48
N TYR A 94 18.52 14.07 -4.28
CA TYR A 94 17.46 14.55 -3.39
C TYR A 94 17.57 16.04 -3.04
N ASP A 95 18.80 16.57 -2.95
CA ASP A 95 19.12 17.99 -2.76
C ASP A 95 18.44 18.91 -3.80
N LYS A 96 18.19 18.41 -5.02
CA LYS A 96 17.48 19.16 -6.08
C LYS A 96 15.96 19.22 -5.86
N TYR A 97 15.41 18.27 -5.10
CA TYR A 97 13.96 18.08 -4.95
C TYR A 97 13.45 18.48 -3.56
N VAL A 98 14.23 18.29 -2.51
CA VAL A 98 13.84 18.58 -1.14
C VAL A 98 14.99 19.18 -0.33
N LYS A 99 14.67 20.10 0.57
CA LYS A 99 15.54 20.51 1.68
C LYS A 99 14.96 19.90 2.95
N VAL A 100 15.65 18.91 3.49
CA VAL A 100 15.24 18.21 4.71
C VAL A 100 15.38 19.14 5.91
N ALA A 101 14.41 19.11 6.82
CA ALA A 101 14.49 19.80 8.11
C ALA A 101 15.52 19.13 9.04
N SER A 102 16.07 19.87 10.01
CA SER A 102 17.00 19.28 10.99
C SER A 102 16.29 18.22 11.84
N THR A 103 17.00 17.11 12.08
CA THR A 103 16.54 15.98 12.90
C THR A 103 17.10 16.02 14.34
N ASP A 104 17.89 17.03 14.70
CA ASP A 104 18.68 17.05 15.96
C ASP A 104 17.87 17.42 17.20
N LYS A 105 16.67 17.99 17.03
CA LYS A 105 15.80 18.46 18.13
C LYS A 105 14.47 17.70 18.19
N LEU A 106 14.44 16.49 17.65
CA LEU A 106 13.25 15.64 17.70
C LEU A 106 13.04 15.13 19.12
N THR A 107 11.78 15.08 19.54
CA THR A 107 11.41 14.61 20.88
C THR A 107 10.11 13.84 20.79
N TYR A 108 9.96 12.82 21.64
CA TYR A 108 8.72 12.05 21.76
C TYR A 108 8.44 11.73 23.23
N LYS A 109 7.20 11.37 23.58
CA LYS A 109 6.85 11.02 24.96
C LYS A 109 7.28 9.58 25.24
N LYS A 110 8.10 9.35 26.27
CA LYS A 110 8.56 8.01 26.65
C LYS A 110 7.39 7.06 26.94
N SER A 111 6.27 7.59 27.42
CA SER A 111 5.04 6.81 27.66
C SER A 111 4.48 6.13 26.40
N GLN A 112 4.76 6.67 25.19
CA GLN A 112 4.28 6.09 23.93
C GLN A 112 4.89 4.71 23.65
N LEU A 113 6.05 4.37 24.24
CA LEU A 113 6.72 3.08 24.04
C LEU A 113 6.35 2.02 25.09
N LYS A 114 5.62 2.38 26.17
CA LYS A 114 5.33 1.44 27.25
C LYS A 114 4.34 0.36 26.80
N VAL A 115 4.68 -0.91 26.92
CA VAL A 115 3.77 -2.05 26.71
C VAL A 115 3.36 -2.66 28.05
N SER A 116 2.05 -2.78 28.26
CA SER A 116 1.51 -3.42 29.47
C SER A 116 1.22 -4.91 29.23
N ASP A 117 1.16 -5.69 30.32
CA ASP A 117 0.79 -7.12 30.25
C ASP A 117 -0.61 -7.31 29.64
N LYS A 118 -1.51 -6.37 29.95
CA LYS A 118 -2.85 -6.33 29.36
C LYS A 118 -2.82 -6.13 27.84
N ASP A 119 -1.84 -5.40 27.30
CA ASP A 119 -1.69 -5.23 25.84
C ASP A 119 -1.21 -6.54 25.20
N VAL A 120 -0.28 -7.24 25.86
CA VAL A 120 0.21 -8.57 25.42
C VAL A 120 -0.94 -9.57 25.41
N GLU A 121 -1.71 -9.66 26.50
CA GLU A 121 -2.87 -10.54 26.59
C GLU A 121 -3.90 -10.24 25.49
N LYS A 122 -4.24 -8.97 25.27
CA LYS A 122 -5.16 -8.56 24.19
C LYS A 122 -4.65 -9.00 22.83
N GLN A 123 -3.36 -8.82 22.56
CA GLN A 123 -2.77 -9.19 21.28
C GLN A 123 -2.79 -10.71 21.07
N ILE A 124 -2.49 -11.50 22.10
CA ILE A 124 -2.61 -12.95 22.07
C ILE A 124 -4.06 -13.37 21.79
N GLN A 125 -5.03 -12.78 22.49
CA GLN A 125 -6.45 -13.08 22.28
C GLN A 125 -6.93 -12.72 20.86
N ALA A 126 -6.43 -11.60 20.30
CA ALA A 126 -6.73 -11.22 18.93
C ALA A 126 -6.18 -12.25 17.93
N LYS A 127 -4.92 -12.67 18.08
CA LYS A 127 -4.30 -13.71 17.23
C LYS A 127 -5.06 -15.04 17.31
N LEU A 128 -5.45 -15.47 18.52
CA LEU A 128 -6.25 -16.69 18.71
C LEU A 128 -7.62 -16.58 18.02
N LYS A 129 -8.33 -15.46 18.22
CA LYS A 129 -9.63 -15.22 17.59
C LYS A 129 -9.52 -15.25 16.06
N ASN A 130 -8.49 -14.61 15.49
CA ASN A 130 -8.24 -14.61 14.06
C ASN A 130 -7.99 -16.03 13.54
N ALA A 131 -7.22 -16.83 14.28
CA ALA A 131 -6.92 -18.21 13.94
C ALA A 131 -8.13 -19.17 14.09
N GLY A 132 -9.19 -18.75 14.78
CA GLY A 132 -10.31 -19.61 15.17
C GLY A 132 -9.99 -20.52 16.38
N GLU A 133 -8.97 -20.17 17.16
CA GLU A 133 -8.49 -20.92 18.31
C GLU A 133 -9.13 -20.39 19.61
N LYS A 134 -9.48 -21.31 20.53
CA LYS A 134 -10.11 -20.93 21.81
C LYS A 134 -9.13 -20.74 22.96
N LYS A 135 -7.94 -21.35 22.86
CA LYS A 135 -6.94 -21.39 23.93
C LYS A 135 -5.54 -21.30 23.34
N LEU A 136 -4.64 -20.67 24.08
CA LEU A 136 -3.22 -20.68 23.77
C LEU A 136 -2.65 -22.08 24.05
N THR A 137 -2.31 -22.81 22.99
CA THR A 137 -1.72 -24.15 23.06
C THR A 137 -0.29 -24.14 22.53
N GLU A 138 0.54 -25.10 22.93
CA GLU A 138 1.90 -25.25 22.38
C GLU A 138 1.88 -25.43 20.86
N ALA A 139 0.88 -26.15 20.33
CA ALA A 139 0.71 -26.34 18.90
C ALA A 139 0.47 -25.00 18.17
N PHE A 140 -0.36 -24.13 18.75
CA PHE A 140 -0.57 -22.78 18.24
C PHE A 140 0.71 -21.95 18.30
N ILE A 141 1.42 -21.96 19.44
CA ILE A 141 2.65 -21.18 19.64
C ILE A 141 3.70 -21.57 18.59
N LYS A 142 4.02 -22.86 18.48
CA LYS A 142 5.01 -23.37 17.53
C LYS A 142 4.62 -23.04 16.09
N LYS A 143 3.34 -23.24 15.72
CA LYS A 143 2.85 -22.92 14.38
C LYS A 143 2.92 -21.44 14.05
N ASN A 144 2.60 -20.57 15.01
CA ASN A 144 2.54 -19.12 14.78
C ASN A 144 3.91 -18.44 14.81
N THR A 145 4.95 -19.11 15.33
CA THR A 145 6.31 -18.55 15.48
C THR A 145 7.36 -19.36 14.72
N ASP A 146 6.92 -20.23 13.79
CA ASP A 146 7.79 -21.16 13.07
C ASP A 146 8.76 -21.95 13.97
N ASN A 147 8.22 -22.46 15.09
CA ASN A 147 8.90 -23.22 16.13
C ASN A 147 9.95 -22.45 16.97
N GLU A 148 10.04 -21.13 16.85
CA GLU A 148 10.98 -20.32 17.65
C GLU A 148 10.54 -20.20 19.11
N CYS A 149 9.23 -20.12 19.36
CA CYS A 149 8.68 -20.20 20.70
C CYS A 149 8.15 -21.61 20.97
N LYS A 150 8.39 -22.13 22.18
CA LYS A 150 7.93 -23.45 22.62
C LYS A 150 6.98 -23.35 23.80
N THR A 151 7.19 -22.35 24.66
CA THR A 151 6.42 -22.17 25.89
C THR A 151 5.54 -20.92 25.83
N LYS A 152 4.52 -20.87 26.70
CA LYS A 152 3.67 -19.69 26.88
C LYS A 152 4.48 -18.45 27.27
N ALA A 153 5.44 -18.60 28.17
CA ALA A 153 6.27 -17.48 28.64
C ALA A 153 7.17 -16.91 27.53
N GLU A 154 7.78 -17.78 26.72
CA GLU A 154 8.53 -17.35 25.53
C GLU A 154 7.63 -16.60 24.54
N TYR A 155 6.43 -17.12 24.30
CA TYR A 155 5.48 -16.48 23.39
C TYR A 155 4.98 -15.12 23.89
N GLU A 156 4.70 -14.98 25.19
CA GLU A 156 4.31 -13.70 25.80
C GLU A 156 5.43 -12.67 25.70
N LYS A 157 6.67 -13.08 25.92
CA LYS A 157 7.86 -12.22 25.73
C LYS A 157 8.00 -11.81 24.26
N HIS A 158 7.90 -12.75 23.34
CA HIS A 158 7.96 -12.49 21.89
C HIS A 158 6.88 -11.49 21.44
N VAL A 159 5.63 -11.68 21.89
CA VAL A 159 4.54 -10.75 21.59
C VAL A 159 4.79 -9.37 22.20
N ARG A 160 5.40 -9.28 23.39
CA ARG A 160 5.78 -8.00 23.97
C ARG A 160 6.82 -7.28 23.12
N GLU A 161 7.87 -7.97 22.69
CA GLU A 161 8.92 -7.41 21.83
C GLU A 161 8.34 -6.91 20.49
N GLN A 162 7.39 -7.65 19.90
CA GLN A 162 6.63 -7.19 18.74
C GLN A 162 5.86 -5.89 19.02
N LEU A 163 5.13 -5.82 20.13
CA LEU A 163 4.37 -4.62 20.49
C LEU A 163 5.26 -3.41 20.80
N GLU A 164 6.42 -3.62 21.41
CA GLU A 164 7.41 -2.57 21.66
C GLU A 164 7.97 -2.03 20.35
N LYS A 165 8.28 -2.91 19.40
CA LYS A 165 8.70 -2.55 18.05
C LYS A 165 7.60 -1.80 17.28
N ASP A 166 6.35 -2.26 17.36
CA ASP A 166 5.21 -1.59 16.72
C ASP A 166 4.99 -0.18 17.30
N LYS A 167 5.12 -0.01 18.62
CA LYS A 167 5.07 1.31 19.26
C LYS A 167 6.24 2.19 18.81
N LYS A 168 7.45 1.63 18.69
CA LYS A 168 8.62 2.36 18.14
C LYS A 168 8.36 2.77 16.69
N ASN A 169 7.81 1.90 15.86
CA ASN A 169 7.45 2.21 14.47
C ASN A 169 6.40 3.31 14.38
N SER A 170 5.39 3.28 15.25
CA SER A 170 4.36 4.31 15.33
C SER A 170 4.96 5.69 15.66
N VAL A 171 5.78 5.77 16.71
CA VAL A 171 6.51 7.01 17.05
C VAL A 171 7.44 7.44 15.90
N GLY A 172 8.14 6.50 15.28
CA GLY A 172 9.00 6.76 14.12
C GLY A 172 8.24 7.35 12.93
N SER A 173 7.04 6.84 12.65
CA SER A 173 6.14 7.38 11.62
C SER A 173 5.68 8.80 11.94
N GLU A 174 5.31 9.08 13.20
CA GLU A 174 4.98 10.44 13.66
C GLU A 174 6.17 11.40 13.47
N LEU A 175 7.38 10.98 13.86
CA LEU A 175 8.60 11.78 13.71
C LEU A 175 8.95 12.01 12.24
N LEU A 176 8.89 10.97 11.39
CA LEU A 176 9.15 11.08 9.97
C LEU A 176 8.13 12.01 9.28
N SER A 177 6.85 11.89 9.64
CA SER A 177 5.79 12.78 9.18
C SER A 177 6.05 14.23 9.59
N LYS A 178 6.45 14.46 10.85
CA LYS A 178 6.83 15.79 11.34
C LYS A 178 8.01 16.38 10.57
N VAL A 179 9.10 15.61 10.40
CA VAL A 179 10.27 16.04 9.63
C VAL A 179 9.88 16.34 8.19
N SER A 180 9.02 15.51 7.59
CA SER A 180 8.48 15.77 6.25
C SER A 180 7.69 17.07 6.20
N GLY A 181 6.79 17.31 7.16
CA GLY A 181 6.03 18.55 7.31
C GLY A 181 6.92 19.79 7.35
N ASP A 182 7.95 19.76 8.19
CA ASP A 182 8.90 20.87 8.40
C ASP A 182 9.88 21.04 7.24
N SER A 183 10.06 20.01 6.40
CA SER A 183 10.94 20.05 5.22
C SER A 183 10.36 20.93 4.11
N LYS A 184 11.23 21.45 3.23
CA LYS A 184 10.82 22.29 2.09
C LYS A 184 10.95 21.52 0.78
N LEU A 185 9.81 21.27 0.12
CA LEU A 185 9.79 20.68 -1.22
C LEU A 185 10.20 21.75 -2.25
N LYS A 186 11.34 21.54 -2.93
CA LYS A 186 11.86 22.43 -3.97
C LYS A 186 11.21 22.17 -5.32
N LYS A 187 11.12 20.88 -5.69
CA LYS A 187 10.55 20.42 -6.96
C LYS A 187 9.80 19.12 -6.75
N THR A 188 8.65 18.98 -7.40
CA THR A 188 7.89 17.72 -7.38
C THR A 188 8.20 16.91 -8.65
N PRO A 189 8.80 15.72 -8.53
CA PRO A 189 9.00 14.83 -9.68
C PRO A 189 7.66 14.45 -10.34
N LYS A 190 7.52 14.70 -11.64
CA LYS A 190 6.23 14.52 -12.35
C LYS A 190 5.77 13.06 -12.42
N LEU A 191 6.70 12.11 -12.55
CA LEU A 191 6.38 10.68 -12.62
C LEU A 191 5.86 10.18 -11.28
N GLN A 192 6.57 10.47 -10.20
CA GLN A 192 6.18 10.12 -8.83
C GLN A 192 4.86 10.80 -8.43
N LEU A 193 4.66 12.07 -8.80
CA LEU A 193 3.38 12.75 -8.56
C LEU A 193 2.22 12.09 -9.30
N LYS A 194 2.43 11.65 -10.55
CA LYS A 194 1.40 10.95 -11.32
C LYS A 194 1.08 9.60 -10.70
N ALA A 195 2.09 8.88 -10.24
CA ALA A 195 1.93 7.59 -9.57
C ALA A 195 1.18 7.76 -8.25
N ALA A 196 1.63 8.66 -7.36
CA ALA A 196 0.97 8.93 -6.09
C ALA A 196 -0.49 9.41 -6.24
N LYS A 197 -0.82 10.19 -7.27
CA LYS A 197 -2.22 10.57 -7.55
C LYS A 197 -3.08 9.34 -7.86
N LYS A 198 -2.55 8.46 -8.72
CA LYS A 198 -3.23 7.23 -9.09
C LYS A 198 -3.48 6.36 -7.85
N ASP A 199 -2.51 6.27 -6.94
CA ASP A 199 -2.67 5.50 -5.71
C ASP A 199 -3.79 6.06 -4.83
N VAL A 200 -3.85 7.39 -4.67
CA VAL A 200 -4.93 8.04 -3.90
C VAL A 200 -6.29 7.82 -4.55
N GLU A 201 -6.40 8.00 -5.87
CA GLU A 201 -7.64 7.75 -6.61
C GLU A 201 -8.10 6.29 -6.47
N GLN A 202 -7.16 5.35 -6.60
CA GLN A 202 -7.43 3.92 -6.46
C GLN A 202 -7.90 3.54 -5.05
N ASN A 203 -7.35 4.15 -4.00
CA ASN A 203 -7.82 3.92 -2.63
C ASN A 203 -9.29 4.33 -2.47
N TYR A 204 -9.71 5.42 -3.10
CA TYR A 204 -11.13 5.83 -3.11
C TYR A 204 -12.01 4.90 -3.96
N GLU A 205 -11.53 4.44 -5.11
CA GLU A 205 -12.22 3.42 -5.94
C GLU A 205 -12.46 2.12 -5.16
N GLN A 206 -11.45 1.66 -4.43
CA GLN A 206 -11.53 0.46 -3.61
C GLN A 206 -12.53 0.64 -2.47
N MET A 207 -12.43 1.75 -1.75
CA MET A 207 -13.35 2.08 -0.67
C MET A 207 -14.80 2.17 -1.17
N ALA A 208 -15.02 2.78 -2.33
CA ALA A 208 -16.34 2.86 -2.95
C ALA A 208 -16.87 1.45 -3.29
N SER A 209 -16.03 0.61 -3.89
CA SER A 209 -16.37 -0.78 -4.19
C SER A 209 -16.69 -1.60 -2.93
N GLN A 210 -16.00 -1.35 -1.81
CA GLN A 210 -16.28 -2.03 -0.53
C GLN A 210 -17.65 -1.66 0.01
N TYR A 211 -18.05 -0.40 -0.15
CA TYR A 211 -19.39 0.06 0.20
C TYR A 211 -20.46 -0.23 -0.88
N GLY A 212 -20.08 -0.90 -1.97
CA GLY A 212 -20.99 -1.25 -3.06
C GLY A 212 -21.50 -0.03 -3.86
N MET A 213 -20.75 1.06 -3.86
CA MET A 213 -21.07 2.32 -4.54
C MET A 213 -19.95 2.76 -5.48
N ASP A 214 -20.19 3.81 -6.26
CA ASP A 214 -19.15 4.48 -7.05
C ASP A 214 -18.45 5.60 -6.26
N VAL A 215 -17.31 6.06 -6.78
CA VAL A 215 -16.49 7.11 -6.13
C VAL A 215 -17.27 8.41 -5.99
N ASP A 216 -18.08 8.80 -6.97
CA ASP A 216 -18.89 10.02 -6.91
C ASP A 216 -19.88 10.00 -5.74
N SER A 217 -20.54 8.86 -5.51
CA SER A 217 -21.43 8.63 -4.37
C SER A 217 -20.67 8.67 -3.05
N LEU A 218 -19.48 8.06 -3.01
CA LEU A 218 -18.62 8.05 -1.82
C LEU A 218 -18.13 9.45 -1.44
N ILE A 219 -17.61 10.23 -2.40
CA ILE A 219 -17.12 11.59 -2.11
C ILE A 219 -18.26 12.51 -1.70
N LYS A 220 -19.45 12.36 -2.30
CA LYS A 220 -20.67 13.07 -1.88
C LYS A 220 -21.09 12.69 -0.46
N ALA A 221 -21.02 11.41 -0.10
CA ALA A 221 -21.29 10.94 1.26
C ALA A 221 -20.32 11.56 2.28
N TYR A 222 -19.10 11.91 1.85
CA TYR A 222 -18.11 12.64 2.65
C TYR A 222 -18.25 14.17 2.57
N GLY A 223 -19.31 14.69 1.93
CA GLY A 223 -19.56 16.12 1.79
C GLY A 223 -18.61 16.83 0.81
N MET A 224 -17.97 16.10 -0.10
CA MET A 224 -17.09 16.63 -1.14
C MET A 224 -17.77 16.68 -2.50
N ASP A 225 -17.38 17.66 -3.31
CA ASP A 225 -17.64 17.70 -4.75
C ASP A 225 -16.40 17.21 -5.55
N GLU A 226 -16.56 17.00 -6.86
CA GLU A 226 -15.46 16.54 -7.72
C GLU A 226 -14.24 17.48 -7.65
N LYS A 227 -14.45 18.79 -7.53
CA LYS A 227 -13.37 19.78 -7.51
C LYS A 227 -12.54 19.67 -6.23
N SER A 228 -13.20 19.58 -5.08
CA SER A 228 -12.56 19.40 -3.78
C SER A 228 -11.89 18.03 -3.65
N TYR A 229 -12.50 16.98 -4.21
CA TYR A 229 -11.88 15.67 -4.34
C TYR A 229 -10.56 15.73 -5.14
N GLN A 230 -10.57 16.30 -6.34
CA GLN A 230 -9.36 16.42 -7.17
C GLN A 230 -8.27 17.28 -6.52
N ALA A 231 -8.65 18.32 -5.77
CA ALA A 231 -7.71 19.11 -4.99
C ALA A 231 -7.08 18.29 -3.86
N MET A 232 -7.88 17.50 -3.15
CA MET A 232 -7.42 16.59 -2.11
C MET A 232 -6.51 15.49 -2.65
N VAL A 233 -6.86 14.84 -3.76
CA VAL A 233 -6.00 13.88 -4.49
C VAL A 233 -4.64 14.50 -4.81
N LYS A 234 -4.64 15.70 -5.40
CA LYS A 234 -3.41 16.40 -5.77
C LYS A 234 -2.55 16.75 -4.56
N ASN A 235 -3.16 17.20 -3.46
CA ASN A 235 -2.44 17.58 -2.24
C ASN A 235 -1.88 16.34 -1.55
N SER A 236 -2.69 15.29 -1.38
CA SER A 236 -2.28 14.01 -0.80
C SER A 236 -1.11 13.40 -1.58
N ALA A 237 -1.20 13.36 -2.91
CA ALA A 237 -0.11 12.87 -3.76
C ALA A 237 1.18 13.70 -3.61
N LYS A 238 1.06 15.03 -3.47
CA LYS A 238 2.22 15.90 -3.28
C LYS A 238 2.89 15.67 -1.92
N GLU A 239 2.11 15.50 -0.86
CA GLU A 239 2.62 15.21 0.48
C GLU A 239 3.22 13.81 0.57
N SER A 240 2.63 12.80 -0.08
CA SER A 240 3.22 11.47 -0.21
C SER A 240 4.57 11.53 -0.91
N VAL A 241 4.67 12.20 -2.06
CA VAL A 241 5.96 12.37 -2.76
C VAL A 241 6.98 13.12 -1.89
N LYS A 242 6.55 14.13 -1.14
CA LYS A 242 7.42 14.85 -0.20
C LYS A 242 7.95 13.93 0.89
N LEU A 243 7.09 13.12 1.52
CA LEU A 243 7.44 12.15 2.55
C LEU A 243 8.48 11.15 2.02
N HIS A 244 8.26 10.58 0.84
CA HIS A 244 9.20 9.63 0.24
C HIS A 244 10.55 10.30 -0.05
N LEU A 245 10.55 11.50 -0.65
CA LEU A 245 11.78 12.25 -0.89
C LEU A 245 12.55 12.55 0.41
N VAL A 246 11.85 12.88 1.50
CA VAL A 246 12.44 13.15 2.81
C VAL A 246 13.02 11.87 3.42
N ALA A 247 12.26 10.77 3.44
CA ALA A 247 12.70 9.50 4.00
C ALA A 247 13.96 9.00 3.28
N HIS A 248 13.94 9.02 1.94
CA HIS A 248 15.08 8.60 1.11
C HIS A 248 16.28 9.56 1.23
N ALA A 249 16.06 10.87 1.41
CA ALA A 249 17.14 11.83 1.64
C ALA A 249 17.83 11.59 3.00
N ILE A 250 17.07 11.36 4.07
CA ILE A 250 17.60 11.00 5.39
C ILE A 250 18.38 9.70 5.29
N ALA A 251 17.80 8.68 4.66
CA ALA A 251 18.46 7.38 4.52
C ALA A 251 19.79 7.48 3.77
N LYS A 252 19.87 8.30 2.72
CA LYS A 252 21.12 8.52 1.98
C LYS A 252 22.18 9.22 2.84
N GLU A 253 21.80 10.26 3.58
CA GLU A 253 22.72 11.02 4.44
C GLU A 253 23.27 10.14 5.57
N GLU A 254 22.40 9.34 6.19
CA GLU A 254 22.70 8.55 7.39
C GLU A 254 23.14 7.11 7.06
N GLY A 255 23.25 6.75 5.77
CA GLY A 255 23.67 5.42 5.32
C GLY A 255 22.67 4.29 5.61
N ILE A 256 21.38 4.60 5.82
CA ILE A 256 20.32 3.63 6.10
C ILE A 256 19.96 2.89 4.82
N ARG A 257 19.88 1.56 4.91
CA ARG A 257 19.46 0.67 3.82
C ARG A 257 18.54 -0.42 4.34
N LEU A 258 17.54 -0.79 3.57
CA LEU A 258 16.77 -2.02 3.77
C LEU A 258 17.49 -3.14 3.03
N SER A 259 18.06 -4.09 3.75
CA SER A 259 18.61 -5.32 3.17
C SER A 259 17.52 -6.35 2.94
N SER A 260 17.81 -7.40 2.15
CA SER A 260 16.92 -8.56 2.01
C SER A 260 16.59 -9.21 3.35
N SER A 261 17.58 -9.36 4.23
CA SER A 261 17.38 -9.92 5.57
C SER A 261 16.47 -9.06 6.44
N ASP A 262 16.48 -7.72 6.27
CA ASP A 262 15.57 -6.85 7.01
C ASP A 262 14.14 -7.04 6.51
N TYR A 263 13.97 -7.11 5.18
CA TYR A 263 12.68 -7.33 4.55
C TYR A 263 12.07 -8.67 4.97
N ASP A 264 12.86 -9.76 4.90
CA ASP A 264 12.42 -11.10 5.26
C ASP A 264 12.00 -11.18 6.73
N GLN A 265 12.77 -10.54 7.62
CA GLN A 265 12.44 -10.48 9.05
C GLN A 265 11.14 -9.69 9.28
N ARG A 266 10.95 -8.54 8.62
CA ARG A 266 9.72 -7.74 8.75
C ARG A 266 8.50 -8.45 8.16
N LEU A 267 8.67 -9.14 7.03
CA LEU A 267 7.61 -9.95 6.43
C LEU A 267 7.23 -11.11 7.34
N LYS A 268 8.19 -11.77 7.97
CA LYS A 268 7.94 -12.80 8.99
C LYS A 268 7.16 -12.23 10.17
N GLU A 269 7.62 -11.14 10.77
CA GLU A 269 6.92 -10.49 11.89
C GLU A 269 5.49 -10.08 11.51
N PHE A 270 5.27 -9.59 10.28
CA PHE A 270 3.94 -9.33 9.76
C PHE A 270 3.07 -10.59 9.74
N LYS A 271 3.56 -11.72 9.20
CA LYS A 271 2.83 -13.00 9.20
C LYS A 271 2.41 -13.42 10.60
N GLU A 272 3.34 -13.38 11.56
CA GLU A 272 3.08 -13.79 12.93
C GLU A 272 2.12 -12.85 13.68
N SER A 273 2.10 -11.58 13.29
CA SER A 273 1.22 -10.56 13.89
C SER A 273 -0.25 -10.82 13.61
N THR A 274 -0.59 -11.45 12.46
CA THR A 274 -1.98 -11.69 12.07
C THR A 274 -2.62 -12.84 12.84
N GLY A 275 -1.82 -13.82 13.29
CA GLY A 275 -2.28 -15.09 13.85
C GLY A 275 -2.82 -16.09 12.81
N LEU A 276 -2.73 -15.79 11.51
CA LEU A 276 -3.33 -16.59 10.44
C LEU A 276 -2.29 -17.47 9.75
N SER A 277 -2.65 -18.74 9.51
CA SER A 277 -1.89 -19.58 8.57
C SER A 277 -1.97 -19.06 7.14
N GLU A 278 -1.00 -19.43 6.29
CA GLU A 278 -0.96 -19.11 4.85
C GLU A 278 -2.31 -19.34 4.15
N LYS A 279 -2.94 -20.50 4.42
CA LYS A 279 -4.23 -20.87 3.81
C LYS A 279 -5.37 -19.96 4.28
N GLN A 280 -5.37 -19.58 5.56
CA GLN A 280 -6.39 -18.67 6.12
C GLN A 280 -6.20 -17.26 5.57
N PHE A 281 -4.96 -16.77 5.58
CA PHE A 281 -4.61 -15.48 5.01
C PHE A 281 -5.01 -15.41 3.54
N LYS A 282 -4.60 -16.37 2.71
CA LYS A 282 -4.96 -16.41 1.29
C LYS A 282 -6.47 -16.45 1.04
N LYS A 283 -7.23 -17.16 1.87
CA LYS A 283 -8.70 -17.16 1.77
C LYS A 283 -9.30 -15.78 2.08
N GLN A 284 -8.66 -15.01 2.95
CA GLN A 284 -9.13 -13.72 3.43
C GLN A 284 -8.65 -12.55 2.56
N ALA A 285 -7.36 -12.50 2.25
CA ALA A 285 -6.69 -11.46 1.48
C ALA A 285 -6.77 -11.69 -0.03
N GLY A 286 -7.03 -12.92 -0.48
CA GLY A 286 -7.04 -13.30 -1.90
C GLY A 286 -5.68 -13.69 -2.46
N SER A 287 -4.59 -13.31 -1.80
CA SER A 287 -3.20 -13.57 -2.20
C SER A 287 -2.37 -14.19 -1.06
N SER A 288 -1.19 -14.73 -1.38
CA SER A 288 -0.22 -15.18 -0.36
C SER A 288 0.31 -13.99 0.43
N TYR A 289 0.99 -14.21 1.56
CA TYR A 289 1.63 -13.10 2.28
C TYR A 289 2.68 -12.38 1.44
N GLU A 290 3.47 -13.13 0.66
CA GLU A 290 4.52 -12.58 -0.20
C GLU A 290 3.94 -11.74 -1.33
N ASP A 291 2.90 -12.26 -2.00
CA ASP A 291 2.22 -11.54 -3.08
C ASP A 291 1.52 -10.31 -2.51
N TYR A 292 0.85 -10.46 -1.37
CA TYR A 292 0.22 -9.35 -0.66
C TYR A 292 1.25 -8.26 -0.29
N ALA A 293 2.39 -8.63 0.29
CA ALA A 293 3.44 -7.68 0.65
C ALA A 293 3.98 -6.92 -0.58
N LYS A 294 4.22 -7.64 -1.69
CA LYS A 294 4.63 -7.02 -2.97
C LYS A 294 3.55 -6.10 -3.53
N GLU A 295 2.30 -6.55 -3.53
CA GLU A 295 1.14 -5.78 -3.99
C GLU A 295 0.94 -4.51 -3.15
N ASN A 296 1.28 -4.55 -1.87
CA ASN A 296 1.10 -3.42 -0.95
C ASN A 296 2.36 -2.56 -0.80
N ASN A 297 3.39 -2.77 -1.64
CA ASN A 297 4.66 -2.05 -1.58
C ASN A 297 5.28 -2.06 -0.17
N PHE A 298 5.27 -3.24 0.47
CA PHE A 298 5.81 -3.40 1.82
C PHE A 298 7.29 -3.07 1.92
N GLU A 299 8.02 -3.11 0.81
CA GLU A 299 9.41 -2.69 0.76
C GLU A 299 9.57 -1.21 1.14
N GLU A 300 8.82 -0.31 0.49
CA GLU A 300 8.85 1.11 0.83
C GLU A 300 8.32 1.35 2.25
N TYR A 301 7.30 0.60 2.67
CA TYR A 301 6.78 0.69 4.04
C TYR A 301 7.83 0.31 5.08
N PHE A 302 8.48 -0.86 4.94
CA PHE A 302 9.53 -1.33 5.85
C PHE A 302 10.78 -0.44 5.79
N PHE A 303 11.08 0.14 4.62
CA PHE A 303 12.13 1.14 4.48
C PHE A 303 11.81 2.39 5.31
N GLN A 304 10.59 2.93 5.20
CA GLN A 304 10.15 4.09 6.00
C GLN A 304 10.09 3.77 7.49
N GLU A 305 9.68 2.57 7.89
CA GLU A 305 9.78 2.10 9.28
C GLU A 305 11.22 2.14 9.78
N LYS A 306 12.19 1.68 8.99
CA LYS A 306 13.61 1.68 9.35
C LYS A 306 14.15 3.11 9.52
N VAL A 307 13.78 4.03 8.64
CA VAL A 307 14.10 5.46 8.78
C VAL A 307 13.43 6.04 10.03
N GLY A 308 12.16 5.71 10.28
CA GLY A 308 11.43 6.14 11.47
C GLY A 308 12.09 5.64 12.77
N GLN A 309 12.50 4.38 12.83
CA GLN A 309 13.23 3.81 13.97
C GLN A 309 14.53 4.56 14.24
N PHE A 310 15.30 4.87 13.19
CA PHE A 310 16.50 5.71 13.31
C PHE A 310 16.16 7.08 13.91
N LEU A 311 15.08 7.72 13.47
CA LEU A 311 14.65 9.00 14.04
C LEU A 311 14.26 8.88 15.52
N VAL A 312 13.65 7.77 15.94
CA VAL A 312 13.38 7.52 17.36
C VAL A 312 14.68 7.38 18.16
N ASP A 313 15.66 6.65 17.63
CA ASP A 313 16.96 6.43 18.29
C ASP A 313 17.78 7.72 18.42
N LYS A 314 17.61 8.66 17.49
CA LYS A 314 18.20 10.00 17.54
C LYS A 314 17.42 10.97 18.43
N ALA A 315 16.10 10.79 18.57
CA ALA A 315 15.24 11.73 19.28
C ALA A 315 15.39 11.64 20.81
N THR A 316 15.17 12.76 21.50
CA THR A 316 15.15 12.78 22.97
C THR A 316 13.79 12.35 23.50
N ALA A 317 13.76 11.27 24.28
CA ALA A 317 12.57 10.86 25.02
C ALA A 317 12.29 11.84 26.18
N LYS A 318 11.05 12.34 26.26
CA LYS A 318 10.55 13.21 27.33
C LYS A 318 9.50 12.52 28.19
#